data_AF-A0A534V8R7-F1
#
_entry.id   AF-A0A534V8R7-F1
#
_cell.length_a   1.000
_cell.length_b   1.000
_cell.length_c   1.000
_cell.angle_alpha   90.00
_cell.angle_beta   90.00
_cell.angle_gamma   90.00
#
_symmetry.space_group_name_H-M   'P 1'
#
loop_
_entity.id
_entity.type
_entity.pdbx_description
1 polymer ?
#
loop_
_entity_poly.entity_id
_entity_poly.type
_entity_poly.pdbx_seq_one_letter_code
_entity_poly.pdbx_strand_id
1 'polypeptide(L)'
;MITARSQPTFVVTFAVTYAIFYVVSVEYNLALFTYHPALEEFDFLVEKAKDGPAMYWYGWMATSAIAAFVLAALASWLPDCWAKRVWPGWSWVAPLSVMFVFVYILRRFFLR
;
A
#
# COMPACT_ATOMS: atom_id res chain seq x y z
N MET A 1 23.06 -13.98 3.56
CA MET A 1 23.35 -13.24 4.80
C MET A 1 22.80 -11.83 4.60
N ILE A 2 21.64 -11.50 5.16
CA ILE A 2 21.04 -10.16 5.06
C ILE A 2 21.86 -9.25 5.97
N THR A 3 22.82 -8.53 5.40
CA THR A 3 23.67 -7.60 6.16
C THR A 3 22.86 -6.40 6.64
N ALA A 4 23.23 -5.83 7.78
CA ALA A 4 22.54 -4.70 8.43
C ALA A 4 22.32 -3.47 7.51
N ARG A 5 23.05 -3.37 6.39
CA ARG A 5 22.94 -2.31 5.38
C ARG A 5 21.84 -2.52 4.32
N SER A 6 21.31 -3.73 4.15
CA SER A 6 20.18 -3.99 3.23
C SER A 6 18.83 -3.53 3.81
N GLN A 7 18.74 -3.44 5.14
CA GLN A 7 17.57 -2.98 5.89
C GLN A 7 17.05 -1.58 5.48
N PRO A 8 17.89 -0.52 5.37
CA PRO A 8 17.41 0.80 4.95
C PRO A 8 16.83 0.81 3.54
N THR A 9 17.46 0.12 2.58
CA THR A 9 16.94 0.01 1.20
C THR A 9 15.57 -0.67 1.19
N PHE A 10 15.42 -1.77 1.94
CA PHE A 10 14.15 -2.47 2.08
C PHE A 10 13.07 -1.55 2.64
N VAL A 11 13.32 -0.89 3.79
CA VAL A 11 12.34 -0.07 4.49
C VAL A 11 11.90 1.12 3.64
N VAL A 12 12.83 1.83 3.00
CA VAL A 12 12.49 2.99 2.15
C VAL A 12 11.68 2.52 0.94
N THR A 13 12.12 1.46 0.27
CA THR A 13 11.43 0.92 -0.91
C THR A 13 10.04 0.42 -0.54
N PHE A 14 9.91 -0.28 0.59
CA PHE A 14 8.63 -0.77 1.11
C PHE A 14 7.68 0.41 1.37
N ALA A 15 8.11 1.43 2.12
CA ALA A 15 7.26 2.58 2.45
C ALA A 15 6.77 3.32 1.19
N VAL A 16 7.67 3.59 0.24
CA VAL A 16 7.33 4.28 -1.01
C VAL A 16 6.37 3.44 -1.84
N THR A 17 6.71 2.16 -2.04
CA THR A 17 5.92 1.25 -2.88
C THR A 17 4.55 1.01 -2.27
N TYR A 18 4.48 0.79 -0.95
CA TYR A 18 3.21 0.61 -0.24
C TYR A 18 2.29 1.81 -0.45
N ALA A 19 2.81 3.02 -0.27
CA ALA A 19 2.04 4.25 -0.43
C ALA A 19 1.49 4.39 -1.87
N ILE A 20 2.31 4.11 -2.88
CA ILE A 20 1.89 4.15 -4.29
C ILE A 20 0.83 3.07 -4.58
N PHE A 21 1.10 1.82 -4.20
CA PHE A 21 0.18 0.71 -4.46
C PHE A 21 -1.14 0.86 -3.70
N TYR A 22 -1.15 1.50 -2.53
CA TYR A 22 -2.39 1.78 -1.82
C TYR A 22 -3.31 2.72 -2.62
N VAL A 23 -2.76 3.77 -3.24
CA VAL A 23 -3.53 4.63 -4.16
C VAL A 23 -4.06 3.82 -5.35
N VAL A 24 -3.21 2.99 -5.96
CA VAL A 24 -3.62 2.13 -7.08
C VAL A 24 -4.72 1.16 -6.65
N SER A 25 -4.60 0.53 -5.49
CA SER A 25 -5.60 -0.38 -4.95
C SER A 25 -6.92 0.30 -4.69
N VAL A 26 -6.92 1.56 -4.24
CA VAL A 26 -8.16 2.35 -4.05
C VAL A 26 -8.80 2.71 -5.38
N GLU A 27 -8.03 3.23 -6.35
CA GLU A 27 -8.56 3.68 -7.65
C GLU A 27 -9.10 2.52 -8.51
N TYR A 28 -8.43 1.37 -8.49
CA TYR A 28 -8.83 0.20 -9.27
C TYR A 28 -9.60 -0.85 -8.46
N ASN A 29 -9.91 -0.56 -7.19
CA ASN A 29 -10.55 -1.47 -6.24
C ASN A 29 -9.89 -2.86 -6.18
N LEU A 30 -8.57 -2.90 -6.03
CA LEU A 30 -7.80 -4.16 -5.97
C LEU A 30 -7.81 -4.76 -4.56
N ALA A 31 -8.99 -5.03 -4.01
CA ALA A 31 -9.13 -5.62 -2.68
C ALA A 31 -8.85 -7.13 -2.73
N LEU A 32 -7.87 -7.61 -1.97
CA LEU A 32 -7.62 -9.04 -1.85
C LEU A 32 -8.75 -9.77 -1.10
N PHE A 33 -9.41 -9.07 -0.19
CA PHE A 33 -10.55 -9.55 0.56
C PHE A 33 -11.49 -8.40 0.91
N THR A 34 -12.76 -8.72 1.09
CA THR A 34 -13.83 -7.81 1.49
C THR A 34 -14.30 -8.19 2.89
N TYR A 35 -14.32 -7.23 3.80
CA TYR A 35 -14.87 -7.43 5.14
C TYR A 35 -16.32 -6.97 5.21
N HIS A 36 -17.20 -7.81 5.75
CA HIS A 36 -18.61 -7.53 5.96
C HIS A 36 -18.87 -7.30 7.45
N PRO A 37 -18.86 -6.05 7.94
CA PRO A 37 -18.89 -5.77 9.38
C PRO A 37 -20.20 -6.20 10.07
N ALA A 38 -21.32 -6.23 9.34
CA ALA A 38 -22.60 -6.64 9.90
C ALA A 38 -22.73 -8.16 10.08
N LEU A 39 -22.01 -8.94 9.27
CA LEU A 39 -21.97 -10.40 9.32
C LEU A 39 -20.70 -10.92 10.03
N GLU A 40 -19.75 -10.02 10.32
CA GLU A 40 -18.43 -10.33 10.87
C GLU A 40 -17.60 -11.30 10.00
N GLU A 41 -17.83 -11.29 8.68
CA GLU A 41 -17.25 -12.25 7.73
C GLU A 41 -16.21 -11.60 6.81
N PHE A 42 -15.26 -12.42 6.36
CA PHE A 42 -14.32 -12.07 5.29
C PHE A 42 -14.63 -12.90 4.05
N ASP A 43 -14.88 -12.21 2.94
CA ASP A 43 -14.96 -12.82 1.63
C ASP A 43 -13.66 -12.56 0.85
N PHE A 44 -13.33 -13.49 -0.06
CA PHE A 44 -12.18 -13.31 -0.95
C PHE A 44 -12.52 -12.37 -2.10
N LEU A 45 -11.54 -11.56 -2.49
CA LEU A 45 -11.64 -10.57 -3.56
C LEU A 45 -12.71 -9.51 -3.28
N VAL A 46 -13.06 -8.74 -4.31
CA VAL A 46 -14.10 -7.73 -4.29
C VAL A 46 -15.46 -8.41 -4.35
N GLU A 47 -16.16 -8.42 -3.23
CA GLU A 47 -17.54 -8.86 -3.15
C GLU A 47 -18.50 -7.69 -2.98
N LYS A 48 -19.76 -7.91 -3.36
CA LYS A 48 -20.82 -6.91 -3.15
C LYS A 48 -21.18 -6.84 -1.67
N ALA A 49 -21.59 -5.65 -1.24
CA ALA A 49 -22.20 -5.42 0.07
C ALA A 49 -23.28 -6.47 0.43
N LYS A 50 -23.01 -7.26 1.47
CA LYS A 50 -23.96 -8.14 2.16
C LYS A 50 -24.36 -7.48 3.48
N ASP A 51 -25.66 -7.24 3.64
CA ASP A 51 -26.28 -6.66 4.85
C ASP A 51 -25.51 -5.47 5.47
N GLY A 52 -25.19 -4.47 4.66
CA GLY A 52 -24.48 -3.26 5.11
C GLY A 52 -23.30 -2.90 4.20
N PRO A 53 -22.49 -1.90 4.58
CA PRO A 53 -21.37 -1.46 3.75
C PRO A 53 -20.25 -2.50 3.72
N ALA A 54 -19.85 -2.91 2.51
CA ALA A 54 -18.63 -3.69 2.31
C ALA A 54 -17.38 -2.83 2.59
N MET A 55 -16.45 -3.39 3.35
CA MET A 55 -15.19 -2.73 3.73
C MET A 55 -14.02 -3.30 2.93
N TYR A 56 -13.61 -2.60 1.86
CA TYR A 56 -12.51 -3.00 0.99
C TYR A 56 -11.12 -2.59 1.47
N TRP A 57 -11.04 -1.61 2.38
CA TRP A 57 -9.79 -1.03 2.86
C TRP A 57 -8.80 -2.03 3.45
N TYR A 58 -9.26 -3.08 4.14
CA TYR A 58 -8.38 -4.14 4.61
C TYR A 58 -7.76 -4.94 3.45
N GLY A 59 -8.57 -5.28 2.45
CA GLY A 59 -8.10 -5.94 1.23
C GLY A 59 -7.10 -5.07 0.45
N TRP A 60 -7.35 -3.77 0.33
CA TRP A 60 -6.42 -2.82 -0.30
C TRP A 60 -5.08 -2.76 0.44
N MET A 61 -5.10 -2.71 1.78
CA MET A 61 -3.89 -2.74 2.60
C MET A 61 -3.09 -4.03 2.38
N ALA A 62 -3.75 -5.18 2.29
CA ALA A 62 -3.09 -6.46 2.06
C ALA A 62 -2.46 -6.55 0.66
N THR A 63 -3.20 -6.19 -0.40
CA THR A 63 -2.66 -6.13 -1.76
C THR A 63 -1.43 -5.24 -1.83
N SER A 64 -1.51 -4.05 -1.23
CA SER A 64 -0.41 -3.07 -1.21
C SER A 64 0.80 -3.59 -0.43
N ALA A 65 0.57 -4.24 0.70
CA ALA A 65 1.64 -4.85 1.51
C ALA A 65 2.37 -5.95 0.75
N ILE A 66 1.64 -6.84 0.07
CA ILE A 66 2.24 -7.92 -0.73
C ILE A 66 3.08 -7.35 -1.86
N ALA A 67 2.53 -6.41 -2.64
CA ALA A 67 3.25 -5.77 -3.74
C ALA A 67 4.51 -5.04 -3.24
N ALA A 68 4.38 -4.25 -2.16
CA ALA A 68 5.49 -3.54 -1.56
C ALA A 68 6.57 -4.48 -1.01
N PHE A 69 6.16 -5.59 -0.38
CA PHE A 69 7.09 -6.59 0.14
C PHE A 69 7.91 -7.24 -0.98
N VAL A 70 7.24 -7.67 -2.05
CA VAL A 70 7.91 -8.29 -3.22
C VAL A 70 8.91 -7.31 -3.84
N LEU A 71 8.51 -6.06 -4.09
CA LEU A 71 9.37 -5.07 -4.71
C LEU A 71 10.53 -4.63 -3.79
N ALA A 72 10.30 -4.48 -2.49
CA ALA A 72 11.34 -4.16 -1.52
C ALA A 72 12.34 -5.32 -1.34
N ALA A 73 11.87 -6.57 -1.37
CA ALA A 73 12.73 -7.75 -1.33
C ALA A 73 13.62 -7.81 -2.58
N LEU A 74 13.04 -7.63 -3.78
CA LEU A 74 13.78 -7.55 -5.03
C LEU A 74 14.80 -6.40 -5.01
N ALA A 75 14.41 -5.23 -4.50
CA ALA A 75 15.30 -4.08 -4.39
C ALA A 75 16.46 -4.31 -3.42
N SER A 76 16.26 -5.15 -2.39
CA SER A 76 17.31 -5.48 -1.42
C SER A 76 18.38 -6.42 -1.98
N TRP A 77 18.13 -7.05 -3.13
CA TRP A 77 19.11 -7.85 -3.86
C TRP A 77 19.91 -7.05 -4.89
N LEU A 78 19.59 -5.77 -5.10
CA LEU A 78 20.33 -4.91 -6.04
C LEU A 78 21.74 -4.58 -5.52
N PRO A 79 22.72 -4.38 -6.43
CA PRO A 79 24.08 -4.00 -6.05
C PRO A 79 24.16 -2.67 -5.29
N ASP A 80 25.17 -2.53 -4.44
CA ASP A 80 25.40 -1.37 -3.55
C ASP A 80 25.41 -0.01 -4.27
N CYS A 81 25.76 0.02 -5.56
CA CYS A 81 25.75 1.22 -6.39
C CYS A 81 24.34 1.85 -6.46
N TRP A 82 23.29 1.02 -6.47
CA TRP A 82 21.90 1.47 -6.51
C TRP A 82 21.38 1.80 -5.12
N ALA A 83 21.78 1.03 -4.09
CA ALA A 83 21.37 1.27 -2.71
C ALA A 83 21.82 2.65 -2.19
N LYS A 84 23.03 3.10 -2.55
CA LYS A 84 23.53 4.45 -2.20
C LYS A 84 22.71 5.60 -2.80
N ARG A 85 21.89 5.34 -3.82
CA ARG A 85 21.05 6.33 -4.50
C ARG A 85 19.69 6.53 -3.81
N VAL A 86 19.30 5.63 -2.91
CA VAL A 86 18.01 5.69 -2.21
C VAL A 86 18.11 6.69 -1.05
N TRP A 87 17.56 7.88 -1.25
CA TRP A 87 17.49 8.90 -0.21
C TRP A 87 16.46 8.51 0.87
N PRO A 88 16.83 8.42 2.16
CA PRO A 88 15.90 8.03 3.23
C PRO A 88 14.70 8.98 3.39
N GLY A 89 14.81 10.23 2.93
CA GLY A 89 13.71 11.19 2.92
C GLY A 89 12.48 10.74 2.12
N TRP A 90 12.65 9.82 1.16
CA TRP A 90 11.55 9.21 0.42
C TRP A 90 10.52 8.51 1.31
N SER A 91 10.94 7.96 2.45
CA SER A 91 10.04 7.34 3.43
C SER A 91 9.01 8.32 4.01
N TRP A 92 9.27 9.62 3.94
CA TRP A 92 8.35 10.67 4.39
C TRP A 92 7.68 11.39 3.22
N VAL A 93 8.45 11.72 2.18
CA VAL A 93 7.91 12.43 1.01
C VAL A 93 6.81 11.62 0.33
N ALA A 94 6.97 10.30 0.19
CA ALA A 94 5.98 9.46 -0.45
C ALA A 94 4.63 9.40 0.30
N PRO A 95 4.56 9.04 1.60
CA PRO A 95 3.29 9.01 2.32
C PRO A 95 2.65 10.41 2.41
N LEU A 96 3.43 11.48 2.62
CA LEU A 96 2.87 12.84 2.62
C LEU A 96 2.25 13.21 1.27
N SER A 97 2.93 12.89 0.16
CA SER A 97 2.38 13.10 -1.19
C SER A 97 1.09 12.31 -1.40
N VAL A 98 1.05 11.06 -0.93
CA VAL A 98 -0.15 10.22 -0.99
C VAL A 98 -1.28 10.79 -0.13
N MET A 99 -0.99 11.37 1.04
CA MET A 99 -2.03 12.06 1.83
C MET A 99 -2.69 13.18 1.04
N PHE A 100 -1.92 14.01 0.32
CA PHE A 100 -2.49 15.03 -0.56
C PHE A 100 -3.36 14.42 -1.68
N VAL A 101 -2.93 13.28 -2.25
CA VAL A 101 -3.73 12.53 -3.23
C VAL A 101 -5.04 12.05 -2.61
N PHE A 102 -5.04 11.51 -1.39
CA PHE A 102 -6.27 11.09 -0.71
C PHE A 102 -7.21 12.25 -0.40
N VAL A 103 -6.69 13.41 0.02
CA VAL A 103 -7.51 14.62 0.16
C VAL A 103 -8.20 14.96 -1.16
N TYR A 104 -7.48 14.88 -2.28
CA TYR A 104 -8.05 15.10 -3.60
C TYR A 104 -9.10 14.03 -3.94
N ILE A 105 -8.82 12.74 -3.78
CA ILE A 105 -9.75 11.65 -4.11
C ILE A 105 -11.04 11.75 -3.27
N LEU A 106 -10.89 11.89 -1.96
CA LEU A 106 -12.00 11.92 -1.00
C LEU A 106 -12.79 13.23 -1.04
N ARG A 107 -12.28 14.30 -1.67
CA ARG A 107 -13.05 15.54 -1.84
C ARG A 107 -14.42 15.29 -2.45
N ARG A 108 -14.55 14.31 -3.35
CA ARG A 108 -15.82 13.97 -4.00
C ARG A 108 -16.81 13.32 -3.05
N PHE A 109 -16.33 12.64 -2.02
CA PHE A 109 -17.17 12.04 -0.99
C PHE A 109 -17.66 13.09 0.01
N PHE A 110 -16.80 14.04 0.40
CA PHE A 110 -17.12 15.04 1.42
C PHE A 110 -17.78 16.33 0.89
N LEU A 111 -17.53 16.72 -0.36
CA LEU A 111 -18.06 17.95 -0.97
C LEU A 111 -19.27 17.70 -1.88
N ARG A 112 -19.79 16.48 -1.91
CA ARG A 112 -21.06 16.13 -2.53
C ARG A 112 -22.06 15.79 -1.44
#